data_AF-A0A8J4RZU4-F1
#
_entry.id   AF-A0A8J4RZU4-F1
#
_cell.length_a   1.000
_cell.length_b   1.000
_cell.length_c   1.000
_cell.angle_alpha   90.00
_cell.angle_beta   90.00
_cell.angle_gamma   90.00
#
_symmetry.space_group_name_H-M   'P 1'
#
loop_
_entity.id
_entity.type
_entity.pdbx_description
1 polymer ?
#
loop_
_entity_poly.entity_id
_entity_poly.type
_entity_poly.pdbx_seq_one_letter_code
_entity_poly.pdbx_strand_id
1 'polypeptide(L)'
;MLYTLLLNLDILLDVFKTQKYKDVPGCLESELRSGKLFFMASWNSIPLEITYQVVGWIAFVSWTFGPYPQLILNFRRKSVVGLSFDFVVLNLTKHTSYLIYNACLYFSSTIQKQYYEKYGYDEMIPVAANDVAFSTHAVLITATVLFQILIYDRGSQKVSRIAIAIVIAVWLFAAVCFFIALPRHSWLWLISIFNSIQVFMTVVKYIPQAFMNFKRKSTAGFSIGNILLDFSGGVANYAQMIVQSIDQGSWINFYGNMGKMLLSLVSISFDIIFMCQRFVLYPNKKAEVSPKLIEETTEPLVNTSDHKQSETV
;
A
#
# COMPACT_ATOMS: atom_id res chain seq x y z
N MET A 1 11.32 4.94 -15.75
CA MET A 1 10.91 4.68 -14.36
C MET A 1 10.14 3.37 -14.21
N LEU A 2 8.96 3.17 -14.84
CA LEU A 2 8.28 1.85 -14.83
C LEU A 2 9.13 0.76 -15.51
N TYR A 3 9.74 1.09 -16.65
CA TYR A 3 10.71 0.24 -17.33
C TYR A 3 11.90 -0.07 -16.41
N THR A 4 12.44 0.93 -15.71
CA THR A 4 13.55 0.76 -14.75
C THR A 4 13.15 -0.09 -13.54
N LEU A 5 11.89 -0.03 -13.10
CA LEU A 5 11.36 -0.80 -11.97
C LEU A 5 11.14 -2.27 -12.36
N LEU A 6 10.59 -2.51 -13.55
CA LEU A 6 10.46 -3.85 -14.15
C LEU A 6 11.83 -4.43 -14.47
N LEU A 7 12.75 -3.63 -15.00
CA LEU A 7 14.14 -4.02 -15.24
C LEU A 7 14.85 -4.33 -13.92
N ASN A 8 14.62 -3.58 -12.83
CA ASN A 8 15.20 -3.89 -11.53
C ASN A 8 14.62 -5.18 -10.95
N LEU A 9 13.31 -5.44 -11.12
CA LEU A 9 12.68 -6.69 -10.68
C LEU A 9 13.13 -7.88 -11.54
N ASP A 10 13.22 -7.70 -12.86
CA ASP A 10 13.70 -8.71 -13.81
C ASP A 10 15.18 -8.99 -13.62
N ILE A 11 16.03 -7.99 -13.42
CA ILE A 11 17.46 -8.17 -13.10
C ILE A 11 17.60 -8.89 -11.75
N LEU A 12 16.80 -8.53 -10.74
CA LEU A 12 16.84 -9.21 -9.44
C LEU A 12 16.39 -10.67 -9.57
N LEU A 13 15.29 -10.92 -10.30
CA LEU A 13 14.78 -12.27 -10.59
C LEU A 13 15.73 -13.07 -11.49
N ASP A 14 16.42 -12.46 -12.44
CA ASP A 14 17.43 -13.11 -13.29
C ASP A 14 18.73 -13.37 -12.54
N VAL A 15 19.15 -12.49 -11.62
CA VAL A 15 20.25 -12.77 -10.67
C VAL A 15 19.89 -13.98 -9.81
N PHE A 16 18.64 -14.08 -9.35
CA PHE A 16 18.18 -15.27 -8.61
C PHE A 16 18.08 -16.53 -9.49
N LYS A 17 17.66 -16.42 -10.76
CA LYS A 17 17.64 -17.55 -11.71
C LYS A 17 19.04 -18.02 -12.12
N THR A 18 19.98 -17.11 -12.31
CA THR A 18 21.37 -17.46 -12.66
C THR A 18 22.12 -18.08 -11.48
N GLN A 19 21.78 -17.72 -10.25
CA GLN A 19 22.28 -18.40 -9.05
C GLN A 19 21.73 -19.85 -8.94
N LYS A 20 20.45 -20.08 -9.31
CA LYS A 20 19.81 -21.42 -9.36
C LYS A 20 20.58 -22.42 -10.23
N TYR A 21 21.31 -21.97 -11.25
CA TYR A 21 22.10 -22.84 -12.14
C TYR A 21 23.56 -23.06 -11.69
N LYS A 22 24.09 -22.26 -10.75
CA LYS A 22 25.45 -22.48 -10.21
C LYS A 22 25.47 -23.49 -9.05
N ASP A 23 24.35 -23.68 -8.36
CA ASP A 23 24.25 -24.56 -7.18
C ASP A 23 23.77 -26.00 -7.50
N VAL A 24 23.62 -26.36 -8.78
CA VAL A 24 23.16 -27.69 -9.23
C VAL A 24 24.18 -28.25 -10.23
N PRO A 25 25.16 -29.07 -9.77
CA PRO A 25 24.89 -30.50 -9.58
C PRO A 25 25.80 -31.16 -8.51
N GLY A 26 25.45 -31.04 -7.23
CA GLY A 26 26.14 -31.81 -6.18
C GLY A 26 25.55 -31.66 -4.78
N CYS A 27 25.00 -30.50 -4.44
CA CYS A 27 24.37 -30.25 -3.15
C CYS A 27 22.99 -30.91 -3.03
N LEU A 28 22.21 -30.89 -4.12
CA LEU A 28 20.88 -31.50 -4.15
C LEU A 28 20.94 -33.02 -3.93
N GLU A 29 21.96 -33.68 -4.46
CA GLU A 29 22.15 -35.14 -4.40
C GLU A 29 22.66 -35.60 -3.02
N SER A 30 23.42 -34.76 -2.32
CA SER A 30 23.86 -35.01 -0.95
C SER A 30 22.77 -34.73 0.09
N GLU A 31 21.92 -33.72 -0.13
CA GLU A 31 20.73 -33.44 0.70
C GLU A 31 19.62 -34.49 0.50
N LEU A 32 19.46 -35.03 -0.72
CA LEU A 32 18.61 -36.20 -1.02
C LEU A 32 19.08 -37.46 -0.29
N ARG A 33 20.41 -37.68 -0.20
CA ARG A 33 20.99 -38.82 0.53
C ARG A 33 20.92 -38.68 2.05
N SER A 34 20.83 -37.46 2.59
CA SER A 34 20.84 -37.23 4.05
C SER A 34 19.45 -37.26 4.71
N GLY A 35 18.38 -37.53 3.96
CA GLY A 35 17.01 -37.59 4.50
C GLY A 35 16.48 -36.26 5.07
N LYS A 36 17.14 -35.13 4.79
CA LYS A 36 16.78 -33.81 5.35
C LYS A 36 15.66 -33.09 4.58
N LEU A 37 15.08 -33.72 3.57
CA LEU A 37 14.07 -33.13 2.70
C LEU A 37 12.60 -33.38 3.15
N PHE A 38 12.32 -33.74 4.41
CA PHE A 38 10.96 -34.21 4.73
C PHE A 38 10.17 -33.58 5.87
N PHE A 39 10.58 -32.44 6.43
CA PHE A 39 9.63 -31.63 7.22
C PHE A 39 9.90 -30.15 6.99
N MET A 40 9.41 -29.62 5.86
CA MET A 40 9.09 -28.20 5.82
C MET A 40 7.83 -28.00 6.67
N ALA A 41 7.83 -26.99 7.54
CA ALA A 41 6.70 -26.67 8.39
C ALA A 41 5.39 -26.62 7.59
N SER A 42 4.41 -27.40 8.02
CA SER A 42 3.07 -27.47 7.43
C SER A 42 2.03 -27.08 8.46
N TRP A 43 0.83 -26.74 8.00
CA TRP A 43 -0.30 -26.46 8.88
C TRP A 43 -0.60 -27.64 9.81
N ASN A 44 -0.77 -27.36 11.10
CA ASN A 44 -1.19 -28.34 12.10
C ASN A 44 -2.71 -28.53 12.10
N SER A 45 -3.46 -27.51 11.69
CA SER A 45 -4.93 -27.48 11.71
C SER A 45 -5.50 -26.97 10.38
N ILE A 46 -6.22 -27.83 9.67
CA ILE A 46 -6.93 -27.48 8.41
C ILE A 46 -7.90 -26.29 8.62
N PRO A 47 -8.71 -26.23 9.71
CA PRO A 47 -9.53 -25.05 9.96
C PRO A 47 -8.74 -23.75 10.10
N LEU A 48 -7.54 -23.77 10.70
CA LEU A 48 -6.69 -22.58 10.84
C LEU A 48 -6.07 -22.19 9.50
N GLU A 49 -5.65 -23.16 8.69
CA GLU A 49 -5.21 -22.91 7.31
C GLU A 49 -6.29 -22.21 6.48
N ILE A 50 -7.51 -22.73 6.48
CA ILE A 50 -8.64 -22.14 5.75
C ILE A 50 -8.91 -20.73 6.28
N THR A 51 -8.94 -20.56 7.61
CA THR A 51 -9.15 -19.25 8.23
C THR A 51 -8.08 -18.26 7.78
N TYR A 52 -6.81 -18.65 7.81
CA TYR A 52 -5.67 -17.85 7.36
C TYR A 52 -5.82 -17.38 5.91
N GLN A 53 -6.20 -18.29 5.01
CA GLN A 53 -6.43 -17.96 3.60
C GLN A 53 -7.59 -16.97 3.46
N VAL A 54 -8.72 -17.24 4.11
CA VAL A 54 -9.92 -16.38 4.03
C VAL A 54 -9.62 -14.97 4.53
N VAL A 55 -9.02 -14.82 5.72
CA VAL A 55 -8.73 -13.48 6.27
C VAL A 55 -7.66 -12.75 5.44
N GLY A 56 -6.69 -13.47 4.88
CA GLY A 56 -5.70 -12.90 3.98
C GLY A 56 -6.32 -12.34 2.69
N TRP A 57 -7.27 -13.08 2.09
CA TRP A 57 -7.99 -12.61 0.91
C TRP A 57 -8.98 -11.49 1.22
N ILE A 58 -9.59 -11.47 2.40
CA ILE A 58 -10.38 -10.31 2.87
C ILE A 58 -9.49 -9.07 2.96
N ALA A 59 -8.27 -9.19 3.48
CA ALA A 59 -7.31 -8.09 3.53
C ALA A 59 -6.97 -7.58 2.12
N PHE A 60 -6.65 -8.51 1.20
CA PHE A 60 -6.39 -8.18 -0.21
C PHE A 60 -7.56 -7.42 -0.84
N VAL A 61 -8.79 -7.93 -0.71
CA VAL A 61 -9.99 -7.32 -1.32
C VAL A 61 -10.24 -5.93 -0.75
N SER A 62 -10.15 -5.78 0.57
CA SER A 62 -10.39 -4.50 1.26
C SER A 62 -9.43 -3.42 0.77
N TRP A 63 -8.13 -3.72 0.74
CA TRP A 63 -7.13 -2.76 0.27
C TRP A 63 -7.12 -2.55 -1.25
N THR A 64 -7.56 -3.54 -2.03
CA THR A 64 -7.65 -3.46 -3.49
C THR A 64 -8.65 -2.42 -3.94
N PHE A 65 -9.82 -2.34 -3.30
CA PHE A 65 -10.88 -1.42 -3.75
C PHE A 65 -10.63 0.04 -3.40
N GLY A 66 -9.87 0.32 -2.33
CA GLY A 66 -9.62 1.68 -1.85
C GLY A 66 -9.10 2.69 -2.89
N PRO A 67 -8.11 2.32 -3.73
CA PRO A 67 -7.57 3.20 -4.77
C PRO A 67 -8.47 3.43 -6.00
N TYR A 68 -9.45 2.56 -6.27
CA TYR A 68 -10.25 2.61 -7.51
C TYR A 68 -11.09 3.89 -7.68
N PRO A 69 -11.76 4.43 -6.64
CA PRO A 69 -12.48 5.69 -6.76
C PRO A 69 -11.62 6.82 -7.33
N GLN A 70 -10.35 6.94 -6.90
CA GLN A 70 -9.43 7.96 -7.42
C GLN A 70 -9.05 7.67 -8.88
N LEU A 71 -8.75 6.41 -9.20
CA LEU A 71 -8.40 6.00 -10.56
C LEU A 71 -9.53 6.32 -11.57
N ILE A 72 -10.77 5.99 -11.19
CA ILE A 72 -11.97 6.24 -11.99
C ILE A 72 -12.25 7.74 -12.09
N LEU A 73 -12.10 8.50 -11.00
CA LEU A 73 -12.32 9.94 -10.98
C LEU A 73 -11.37 10.67 -11.93
N ASN A 74 -10.07 10.34 -11.88
CA ASN A 74 -9.07 10.86 -12.81
C ASN A 74 -9.44 10.55 -14.26
N PHE A 75 -9.87 9.31 -14.54
CA PHE A 75 -10.25 8.88 -15.88
C PHE A 75 -11.49 9.62 -16.40
N ARG A 76 -12.49 9.85 -15.56
CA ARG A 76 -13.74 10.55 -15.93
C ARG A 76 -13.51 12.04 -16.15
N ARG A 77 -12.73 12.69 -15.28
CA ARG A 77 -12.44 14.12 -15.36
C ARG A 77 -11.38 14.48 -16.40
N LYS A 78 -10.58 13.50 -16.84
CA LYS A 78 -9.36 13.73 -17.65
C LYS A 78 -8.43 14.78 -17.03
N SER A 79 -8.45 14.86 -15.70
CA SER A 79 -7.72 15.82 -14.89
C SER A 79 -7.33 15.15 -13.57
N VAL A 80 -6.11 15.40 -13.14
CA VAL A 80 -5.57 14.97 -11.83
C VAL A 80 -5.50 16.14 -10.85
N VAL A 81 -6.15 17.27 -11.15
CA VAL A 81 -6.19 18.43 -10.26
C VAL A 81 -6.90 18.07 -8.95
N GLY A 82 -6.20 18.31 -7.84
CA GLY A 82 -6.58 17.94 -6.47
C GLY A 82 -5.89 16.67 -5.93
N LEU A 83 -5.25 15.88 -6.79
CA LEU A 83 -4.46 14.71 -6.36
C LEU A 83 -3.06 15.15 -5.91
N SER A 84 -2.62 14.72 -4.73
CA SER A 84 -1.26 14.99 -4.25
C SER A 84 -0.23 14.13 -4.99
N PHE A 85 0.64 14.75 -5.79
CA PHE A 85 1.67 14.01 -6.53
C PHE A 85 2.74 13.42 -5.60
N ASP A 86 3.05 14.13 -4.51
CA ASP A 86 3.91 13.62 -3.44
C ASP A 86 3.37 12.30 -2.89
N PHE A 87 2.08 12.25 -2.59
CA PHE A 87 1.44 11.03 -2.09
C PHE A 87 1.59 9.87 -3.08
N VAL A 88 1.40 10.11 -4.38
CA VAL A 88 1.51 9.04 -5.39
C VAL A 88 2.96 8.52 -5.51
N VAL A 89 3.96 9.40 -5.56
CA VAL A 89 5.37 8.99 -5.68
C VAL A 89 5.87 8.28 -4.40
N LEU A 90 5.48 8.76 -3.23
CA LEU A 90 5.82 8.12 -1.95
C LEU A 90 5.16 6.73 -1.85
N ASN A 91 3.89 6.59 -2.27
CA ASN A 91 3.23 5.29 -2.31
C ASN A 91 3.86 4.33 -3.32
N LEU A 92 4.32 4.81 -4.48
CA LEU A 92 5.01 3.93 -5.42
C LEU A 92 6.26 3.32 -4.76
N THR A 93 7.06 4.14 -4.08
CA THR A 93 8.25 3.66 -3.33
C THR A 93 7.83 2.65 -2.26
N LYS A 94 6.81 2.97 -1.45
CA LYS A 94 6.27 2.06 -0.43
C LYS A 94 5.84 0.71 -1.00
N HIS A 95 4.97 0.71 -2.02
CA HIS A 95 4.42 -0.50 -2.60
C HIS A 95 5.47 -1.32 -3.33
N THR A 96 6.44 -0.67 -4.00
CA THR A 96 7.55 -1.36 -4.67
C THR A 96 8.42 -2.09 -3.64
N SER A 97 8.81 -1.42 -2.55
CA SER A 97 9.60 -2.07 -1.50
C SER A 97 8.85 -3.23 -0.84
N TYR A 98 7.54 -3.08 -0.65
CA TYR A 98 6.72 -4.18 -0.13
C TYR A 98 6.64 -5.37 -1.09
N LEU A 99 6.47 -5.09 -2.40
CA LEU A 99 6.49 -6.11 -3.45
C LEU A 99 7.84 -6.84 -3.52
N ILE A 100 8.96 -6.11 -3.46
CA ILE A 100 10.30 -6.70 -3.48
C ILE A 100 10.44 -7.68 -2.30
N TYR A 101 10.04 -7.30 -1.08
CA TYR A 101 10.10 -8.21 0.05
C TYR A 101 9.22 -9.45 -0.15
N ASN A 102 7.93 -9.25 -0.48
CA ASN A 102 6.98 -10.36 -0.60
C ASN A 102 7.35 -11.30 -1.74
N ALA A 103 7.62 -10.80 -2.93
CA ALA A 103 7.95 -11.63 -4.09
C ALA A 103 9.26 -12.40 -3.87
N CYS A 104 10.30 -11.74 -3.35
CA CYS A 104 11.58 -12.40 -3.10
C CYS A 104 11.47 -13.50 -2.04
N LEU A 105 10.82 -13.24 -0.90
CA LEU A 105 10.66 -14.25 0.15
C LEU A 105 9.71 -15.38 -0.26
N TYR A 106 8.71 -15.09 -1.10
CA TYR A 106 7.74 -16.08 -1.56
C TYR A 106 8.29 -17.00 -2.67
N PHE A 107 9.09 -16.48 -3.61
CA PHE A 107 9.54 -17.25 -4.78
C PHE A 107 10.99 -17.75 -4.72
N SER A 108 11.88 -17.09 -3.95
CA SER A 108 13.31 -17.44 -3.95
C SER A 108 13.64 -18.49 -2.90
N SER A 109 13.97 -19.70 -3.35
CA SER A 109 14.41 -20.80 -2.47
C SER A 109 15.68 -20.44 -1.69
N THR A 110 16.59 -19.65 -2.26
CA THR A 110 17.79 -19.17 -1.57
C THR A 110 17.45 -18.31 -0.36
N ILE A 111 16.47 -17.42 -0.50
CA ILE A 111 16.04 -16.53 0.58
C ILE A 111 15.24 -17.32 1.63
N GLN A 112 14.39 -18.26 1.20
CA GLN A 112 13.68 -19.16 2.11
C GLN A 112 14.65 -20.01 2.92
N LYS A 113 15.71 -20.55 2.31
CA LYS A 113 16.77 -21.28 3.03
C LYS A 113 17.41 -20.40 4.10
N GLN A 114 17.79 -19.15 3.77
CA GLN A 114 18.33 -18.21 4.75
C GLN A 114 17.33 -17.88 5.88
N TYR A 115 16.03 -17.87 5.57
CA TYR A 115 14.98 -17.68 6.58
C TYR A 115 14.95 -18.85 7.56
N TYR A 116 14.93 -20.09 7.05
CA TYR A 116 14.93 -21.28 7.90
C TYR A 116 16.23 -21.44 8.69
N GLU A 117 17.38 -21.09 8.12
CA GLU A 117 18.65 -21.06 8.84
C GLU A 117 18.65 -20.06 10.01
N LYS A 118 17.91 -18.95 9.88
CA LYS A 118 17.81 -17.91 10.91
C LYS A 118 16.77 -18.20 11.98
N TYR A 119 15.60 -18.72 11.58
CA TYR A 119 14.42 -18.81 12.43
C TYR A 119 14.03 -20.25 12.79
N GLY A 120 14.54 -21.25 12.09
CA GLY A 120 14.20 -22.67 12.28
C GLY A 120 13.48 -23.26 11.06
N TYR A 121 13.69 -24.56 10.83
CA TYR A 121 13.05 -25.30 9.72
C TYR A 121 11.60 -25.73 10.05
N ASP A 122 11.25 -25.74 11.33
CA ASP A 122 9.89 -25.98 11.83
C ASP A 122 8.98 -24.73 11.71
N GLU A 123 9.53 -23.63 11.18
CA GLU A 123 8.81 -22.38 10.98
C GLU A 123 8.32 -22.21 9.55
N MET A 124 7.10 -21.72 9.37
CA MET A 124 6.51 -21.43 8.06
C MET A 124 6.99 -20.07 7.54
N ILE A 125 7.09 -19.94 6.21
CA ILE A 125 7.39 -18.65 5.58
C ILE A 125 6.26 -17.64 5.90
N PRO A 126 6.58 -16.45 6.43
CA PRO A 126 5.57 -15.51 6.92
C PRO A 126 5.02 -14.59 5.81
N VAL A 127 4.96 -15.10 4.58
CA VAL A 127 4.45 -14.40 3.39
C VAL A 127 3.51 -15.32 2.64
N ALA A 128 2.28 -14.86 2.42
CA ALA A 128 1.26 -15.59 1.70
C ALA A 128 1.07 -15.07 0.27
N ALA A 129 0.33 -15.86 -0.54
CA ALA A 129 -0.01 -15.48 -1.91
C ALA A 129 -0.80 -14.15 -1.98
N ASN A 130 -1.68 -13.88 -1.02
CA ASN A 130 -2.45 -12.63 -0.96
C ASN A 130 -1.55 -11.41 -0.71
N ASP A 131 -0.42 -11.56 -0.01
CA ASP A 131 0.55 -10.47 0.21
C ASP A 131 1.25 -10.08 -1.09
N VAL A 132 1.68 -11.08 -1.86
CA VAL A 132 2.27 -10.90 -3.20
C VAL A 132 1.24 -10.29 -4.16
N ALA A 133 0.02 -10.83 -4.19
CA ALA A 133 -1.07 -10.33 -5.02
C ALA A 133 -1.39 -8.86 -4.72
N PHE A 134 -1.54 -8.53 -3.43
CA PHE A 134 -1.85 -7.16 -3.00
C PHE A 134 -0.73 -6.19 -3.37
N SER A 135 0.52 -6.52 -3.03
CA SER A 135 1.66 -5.65 -3.30
C SER A 135 1.89 -5.44 -4.81
N THR A 136 1.69 -6.48 -5.62
CA THR A 136 1.71 -6.39 -7.09
C THR A 136 0.62 -5.45 -7.60
N HIS A 137 -0.63 -5.69 -7.18
CA HIS A 137 -1.77 -4.87 -7.56
C HIS A 137 -1.57 -3.39 -7.20
N ALA A 138 -1.08 -3.12 -5.97
CA ALA A 138 -0.85 -1.77 -5.50
C ALA A 138 0.23 -1.02 -6.30
N VAL A 139 1.30 -1.70 -6.71
CA VAL A 139 2.31 -1.12 -7.63
C VAL A 139 1.67 -0.79 -8.98
N LEU A 140 0.89 -1.70 -9.56
CA LEU A 140 0.26 -1.51 -10.88
C LEU A 140 -0.74 -0.34 -10.88
N ILE A 141 -1.61 -0.27 -9.86
CA ILE A 141 -2.56 0.84 -9.74
C ILE A 141 -1.83 2.16 -9.53
N THR A 142 -0.82 2.20 -8.66
CA THR A 142 -0.06 3.43 -8.42
C THR A 142 0.70 3.88 -9.66
N ALA A 143 1.29 2.94 -10.42
CA ALA A 143 1.91 3.21 -11.71
C ALA A 143 0.91 3.74 -12.74
N THR A 144 -0.31 3.21 -12.76
CA THR A 144 -1.39 3.70 -13.62
C THR A 144 -1.78 5.13 -13.26
N VAL A 145 -1.88 5.45 -11.96
CA VAL A 145 -2.14 6.82 -11.50
C VAL A 145 -0.98 7.76 -11.85
N LEU A 146 0.27 7.32 -11.74
CA LEU A 146 1.42 8.10 -12.22
C LEU A 146 1.36 8.35 -13.72
N PHE A 147 0.95 7.35 -14.51
CA PHE A 147 0.74 7.53 -15.93
C PHE A 147 -0.36 8.58 -16.19
N GLN A 148 -1.48 8.53 -15.47
CA GLN A 148 -2.52 9.56 -15.54
C GLN A 148 -1.98 10.97 -15.22
N ILE A 149 -1.07 11.11 -14.25
CA ILE A 149 -0.42 12.40 -13.93
C ILE A 149 0.42 12.94 -15.09
N LEU A 150 0.96 12.07 -15.95
CA LEU A 150 1.75 12.48 -17.12
C LEU A 150 0.89 12.93 -18.30
N ILE A 151 -0.32 12.36 -18.45
CA ILE A 151 -1.15 12.57 -19.65
C ILE A 151 -2.34 13.51 -19.44
N TYR A 152 -2.84 13.66 -18.22
CA TYR A 152 -4.03 14.46 -17.92
C TYR A 152 -3.68 15.85 -17.43
N ASP A 153 -4.67 16.75 -17.45
CA ASP A 153 -4.49 18.10 -16.91
C ASP A 153 -4.11 18.03 -15.42
N ARG A 154 -2.99 18.67 -15.09
CA ARG A 154 -2.41 18.74 -13.74
C ARG A 154 -2.39 20.15 -13.17
N GLY A 155 -2.88 21.14 -13.93
CA GLY A 155 -2.74 22.55 -13.57
C GLY A 155 -1.29 22.92 -13.26
N SER A 156 -1.08 23.62 -12.15
CA SER A 156 0.25 24.04 -11.68
C SER A 156 0.90 23.09 -10.66
N GLN A 157 0.25 21.95 -10.34
CA GLN A 157 0.73 21.02 -9.33
C GLN A 157 2.02 20.32 -9.77
N LYS A 158 2.97 20.18 -8.85
CA LYS A 158 4.26 19.51 -9.05
C LYS A 158 4.59 18.67 -7.82
N VAL A 159 5.47 17.68 -8.00
CA VAL A 159 6.06 16.95 -6.87
C VAL A 159 6.97 17.91 -6.10
N SER A 160 6.84 17.96 -4.78
CA SER A 160 7.65 18.80 -3.92
C SER A 160 9.11 18.33 -3.91
N ARG A 161 10.02 19.28 -3.72
CA ARG A 161 11.46 18.99 -3.59
C ARG A 161 11.74 18.07 -2.40
N ILE A 162 10.95 18.18 -1.33
CA ILE A 162 11.07 17.34 -0.14
C ILE A 162 10.70 15.89 -0.47
N ALA A 163 9.56 15.66 -1.14
CA ALA A 163 9.17 14.31 -1.55
C ALA A 163 10.20 13.68 -2.49
N ILE A 164 10.73 14.44 -3.46
CA ILE A 164 11.81 13.98 -4.34
C ILE A 164 13.07 13.62 -3.53
N ALA A 165 13.49 14.47 -2.59
CA ALA A 165 14.65 14.22 -1.75
C ALA A 165 14.49 12.96 -0.90
N ILE A 166 13.32 12.73 -0.30
CA ILE A 166 13.01 11.50 0.46
C ILE A 166 13.15 10.28 -0.43
N VAL A 167 12.55 10.30 -1.62
CA VAL A 167 12.58 9.18 -2.57
C VAL A 167 14.02 8.88 -3.01
N ILE A 168 14.78 9.90 -3.39
CA ILE A 168 16.19 9.74 -3.77
C ILE A 168 16.99 9.15 -2.61
N ALA A 169 16.86 9.69 -1.39
CA ALA A 169 17.59 9.20 -0.22
C ALA A 169 17.27 7.73 0.08
N VAL A 170 16.00 7.33 0.02
CA VAL A 170 15.56 5.94 0.27
C VAL A 170 16.13 4.99 -0.77
N TRP A 171 16.08 5.33 -2.06
CA TRP A 171 16.60 4.46 -3.11
C TRP A 171 18.13 4.42 -3.17
N LEU A 172 18.81 5.52 -2.83
CA LEU A 172 20.27 5.51 -2.65
C LEU A 172 20.68 4.61 -1.46
N PHE A 173 19.97 4.72 -0.34
CA PHE A 173 20.19 3.83 0.81
C PHE A 173 19.98 2.35 0.43
N ALA A 174 18.88 2.04 -0.27
CA ALA A 174 18.64 0.68 -0.75
C ALA A 174 19.73 0.18 -1.70
N ALA A 175 20.25 1.03 -2.58
CA ALA A 175 21.36 0.71 -3.48
C ALA A 175 22.65 0.39 -2.70
N VAL A 176 22.98 1.20 -1.68
CA VAL A 176 24.13 0.92 -0.79
C VAL A 176 23.95 -0.42 -0.08
N CYS A 177 22.77 -0.69 0.48
CA CYS A 177 22.47 -1.99 1.11
C CYS A 177 22.59 -3.17 0.12
N PHE A 178 22.18 -3.00 -1.14
CA PHE A 178 22.36 -4.02 -2.17
C PHE A 178 23.84 -4.35 -2.38
N PHE A 179 24.70 -3.35 -2.55
CA PHE A 179 26.13 -3.57 -2.73
C PHE A 179 26.82 -4.16 -1.48
N ILE A 180 26.30 -3.90 -0.28
CA ILE A 180 26.76 -4.55 0.96
C ILE A 180 26.36 -6.03 1.01
N ALA A 181 25.13 -6.34 0.56
CA ALA A 181 24.59 -7.70 0.61
C ALA A 181 25.18 -8.62 -0.46
N LEU A 182 25.56 -8.06 -1.62
CA LEU A 182 26.05 -8.79 -2.78
C LEU A 182 27.24 -9.72 -2.48
N PRO A 183 28.37 -9.27 -1.89
CA PRO A 183 29.52 -10.14 -1.64
C PRO A 183 29.28 -11.17 -0.51
N ARG A 184 28.33 -10.90 0.40
CA ARG A 184 28.01 -11.80 1.52
C ARG A 184 26.84 -12.73 1.24
N HIS A 185 26.22 -12.61 0.06
CA HIS A 185 24.96 -13.26 -0.29
C HIS A 185 23.87 -13.10 0.79
N SER A 186 23.85 -11.99 1.53
CA SER A 186 22.92 -11.78 2.66
C SER A 186 21.57 -11.26 2.17
N TRP A 187 20.87 -12.06 1.37
CA TRP A 187 19.65 -11.70 0.66
C TRP A 187 18.46 -11.50 1.59
N LEU A 188 18.28 -12.35 2.61
CA LEU A 188 17.21 -12.19 3.61
C LEU A 188 17.34 -10.85 4.35
N TRP A 189 18.58 -10.47 4.71
CA TRP A 189 18.86 -9.17 5.33
C TRP A 189 18.47 -8.02 4.39
N LEU A 190 18.88 -8.09 3.12
CA LEU A 190 18.56 -7.06 2.13
C LEU A 190 17.03 -6.88 1.97
N ILE A 191 16.27 -7.96 1.80
CA ILE A 191 14.82 -7.83 1.66
C ILE A 191 14.15 -7.32 2.95
N SER A 192 14.73 -7.61 4.13
CA SER A 192 14.26 -7.04 5.41
C SER A 192 14.44 -5.52 5.46
N ILE A 193 15.44 -4.96 4.76
CA ILE A 193 15.58 -3.51 4.57
C ILE A 193 14.42 -2.95 3.75
N PHE A 194 14.03 -3.62 2.65
CA PHE A 194 12.87 -3.21 1.86
C PHE A 194 11.56 -3.28 2.67
N ASN A 195 11.41 -4.29 3.54
CA ASN A 195 10.28 -4.36 4.46
C ASN A 195 10.29 -3.23 5.51
N SER A 196 11.46 -2.76 5.93
CA SER A 196 11.57 -1.60 6.82
C SER A 196 11.23 -0.29 6.09
N ILE A 197 11.66 -0.15 4.84
CA ILE A 197 11.37 1.01 3.99
C ILE A 197 9.84 1.17 3.83
N GLN A 198 9.10 0.11 3.53
CA GLN A 198 7.64 0.24 3.31
C GLN A 198 6.88 0.70 4.57
N VAL A 199 7.33 0.30 5.77
CA VAL A 199 6.80 0.81 7.04
C VAL A 199 7.14 2.28 7.23
N PHE A 200 8.41 2.68 7.03
CA PHE A 200 8.84 4.07 7.14
C PHE A 200 8.02 5.00 6.23
N MET A 201 7.86 4.62 4.96
CA MET A 201 7.07 5.39 3.99
C MET A 201 5.60 5.48 4.39
N THR A 202 5.05 4.47 5.06
CA THR A 202 3.68 4.47 5.59
C THR A 202 3.52 5.49 6.71
N VAL A 203 4.49 5.62 7.63
CA VAL A 203 4.44 6.63 8.69
C VAL A 203 4.54 8.04 8.11
N VAL A 204 5.49 8.27 7.18
CA VAL A 204 5.71 9.57 6.53
C VAL A 204 4.44 10.09 5.83
N LYS A 205 3.60 9.20 5.26
CA LYS A 205 2.38 9.63 4.55
C LYS A 205 1.22 10.00 5.49
N TYR A 206 1.06 9.28 6.60
CA TYR A 206 -0.14 9.45 7.44
C TYR A 206 -0.05 10.67 8.36
N ILE A 207 1.14 10.99 8.87
CA ILE A 207 1.35 12.11 9.81
C ILE A 207 0.87 13.45 9.23
N PRO A 208 1.27 13.86 8.00
CA PRO A 208 0.83 15.13 7.44
C PRO A 208 -0.68 15.22 7.31
N GLN A 209 -1.35 14.13 6.92
CA GLN A 209 -2.79 14.11 6.76
C GLN A 209 -3.52 14.26 8.11
N ALA A 210 -3.07 13.55 9.14
CA ALA A 210 -3.64 13.65 10.48
C ALA A 210 -3.50 15.08 11.04
N PHE A 211 -2.33 15.69 10.83
CA PHE A 211 -2.08 17.07 11.23
C PHE A 211 -2.91 18.08 10.44
N MET A 212 -3.05 17.92 9.12
CA MET A 212 -3.88 18.80 8.29
C MET A 212 -5.34 18.78 8.72
N ASN A 213 -5.91 17.60 8.98
CA ASN A 213 -7.27 17.47 9.48
C ASN A 213 -7.43 18.19 10.84
N PHE A 214 -6.45 18.02 11.74
CA PHE A 214 -6.45 18.70 13.03
C PHE A 214 -6.33 20.23 12.92
N LYS A 215 -5.50 20.73 11.99
CA LYS A 215 -5.31 22.18 11.77
C LYS A 215 -6.53 22.82 11.14
N ARG A 216 -7.15 22.16 10.15
CA ARG A 216 -8.35 22.65 9.45
C ARG A 216 -9.64 22.46 10.24
N LYS A 217 -9.63 21.62 11.29
CA LYS A 217 -10.82 21.19 12.04
C LYS A 217 -11.93 20.66 11.12
N SER A 218 -11.53 20.01 10.03
CA SER A 218 -12.43 19.51 8.99
C SER A 218 -11.81 18.32 8.28
N THR A 219 -12.68 17.40 7.87
CA THR A 219 -12.36 16.22 7.04
C THR A 219 -12.99 16.33 5.65
N ALA A 220 -13.40 17.53 5.22
CA ALA A 220 -13.95 17.75 3.89
C ALA A 220 -12.93 17.41 2.79
N GLY A 221 -13.37 16.65 1.77
CA GLY A 221 -12.50 16.15 0.69
C GLY A 221 -11.71 14.88 1.05
N PHE A 222 -11.85 14.35 2.26
CA PHE A 222 -11.21 13.12 2.71
C PHE A 222 -12.15 11.92 2.56
N SER A 223 -11.75 10.91 1.78
CA SER A 223 -12.58 9.73 1.51
C SER A 223 -12.60 8.79 2.73
N ILE A 224 -13.60 8.97 3.60
CA ILE A 224 -13.77 8.10 4.78
C ILE A 224 -13.99 6.63 4.41
N GLY A 225 -14.64 6.35 3.28
CA GLY A 225 -14.84 4.98 2.80
C GLY A 225 -13.51 4.27 2.52
N ASN A 226 -12.51 4.99 1.99
CA ASN A 226 -11.17 4.42 1.81
C ASN A 226 -10.49 4.09 3.15
N ILE A 227 -10.69 4.92 4.18
CA ILE A 227 -10.16 4.67 5.52
C ILE A 227 -10.83 3.47 6.20
N LEU A 228 -12.14 3.30 6.02
CA LEU A 228 -12.83 2.12 6.55
C LEU A 228 -12.32 0.83 5.89
N LEU A 229 -12.08 0.86 4.57
CA LEU A 229 -11.47 -0.26 3.84
C LEU A 229 -10.01 -0.50 4.26
N ASP A 230 -9.22 0.56 4.50
CA ASP A 230 -7.84 0.47 4.99
C ASP A 230 -7.80 -0.17 6.39
N PHE A 231 -8.70 0.25 7.27
CA PHE A 231 -8.86 -0.31 8.61
C PHE A 231 -9.25 -1.79 8.57
N SER A 232 -10.28 -2.15 7.79
CA SER A 232 -10.70 -3.55 7.63
C SER A 232 -9.59 -4.42 7.06
N GLY A 233 -8.86 -3.90 6.06
CA GLY A 233 -7.69 -4.58 5.49
C GLY A 233 -6.57 -4.77 6.52
N GLY A 234 -6.27 -3.73 7.29
CA GLY A 234 -5.26 -3.77 8.35
C GLY A 234 -5.58 -4.78 9.45
N VAL A 235 -6.83 -4.81 9.92
CA VAL A 235 -7.33 -5.78 10.91
C VAL A 235 -7.27 -7.20 10.38
N ALA A 236 -7.76 -7.44 9.17
CA ALA A 236 -7.73 -8.77 8.55
C ALA A 236 -6.30 -9.26 8.32
N ASN A 237 -5.38 -8.38 7.88
CA ASN A 237 -3.97 -8.67 7.68
C ASN A 237 -3.25 -9.00 9.00
N TYR A 238 -3.59 -8.32 10.09
CA TYR A 238 -3.05 -8.62 11.42
C TYR A 238 -3.61 -9.94 11.97
N ALA A 239 -4.92 -10.17 11.79
CA ALA A 239 -5.58 -11.43 12.16
C ALA A 239 -4.98 -12.62 11.41
N GLN A 240 -4.62 -12.45 10.13
CA GLN A 240 -3.90 -13.48 9.36
C GLN A 240 -2.60 -13.89 10.07
N MET A 241 -1.83 -12.93 10.60
CA MET A 241 -0.60 -13.24 11.31
C MET A 241 -0.86 -13.97 12.65
N ILE A 242 -1.92 -13.58 13.36
CA ILE A 242 -2.35 -14.25 14.60
C ILE A 242 -2.69 -15.72 14.32
N VAL A 243 -3.50 -16.00 13.30
CA VAL A 243 -3.95 -17.36 12.97
C VAL A 243 -2.76 -18.29 12.71
N GLN A 244 -1.79 -17.87 11.90
CA GLN A 244 -0.58 -18.66 11.67
C GLN A 244 0.24 -18.86 12.95
N SER A 245 0.33 -17.84 13.80
CA SER A 245 1.10 -17.95 15.05
C SER A 245 0.45 -18.90 16.06
N ILE A 246 -0.89 -18.94 16.08
CA ILE A 246 -1.67 -19.91 16.87
C ILE A 246 -1.43 -21.33 16.34
N ASP A 247 -1.50 -21.54 15.03
CA ASP A 247 -1.29 -22.85 14.42
C ASP A 247 0.11 -23.40 14.69
N GLN A 248 1.13 -22.55 14.58
CA GLN A 248 2.52 -22.95 14.80
C GLN A 248 2.93 -22.99 16.28
N GLY A 249 2.11 -22.45 17.19
CA GLY A 249 2.52 -22.25 18.59
C GLY A 249 3.75 -21.35 18.74
N SER A 250 4.01 -20.48 17.76
CA SER A 250 5.23 -19.70 17.63
C SER A 250 4.93 -18.27 17.18
N TRP A 251 5.68 -17.31 17.71
CA TRP A 251 5.59 -15.89 17.33
C TRP A 251 6.58 -15.50 16.23
N ILE A 252 7.33 -16.46 15.68
CA ILE A 252 8.33 -16.21 14.64
C ILE A 252 7.72 -15.60 13.39
N ASN A 253 6.45 -15.88 13.07
CA ASN A 253 5.73 -15.19 12.00
C ASN A 253 5.75 -13.65 12.16
N PHE A 254 5.55 -13.15 13.39
CA PHE A 254 5.60 -11.72 13.70
C PHE A 254 7.00 -11.13 13.54
N TYR A 255 8.03 -11.82 14.03
CA TYR A 255 9.41 -11.33 13.94
C TYR A 255 10.00 -11.48 12.53
N GLY A 256 9.65 -12.57 11.84
CA GLY A 256 10.09 -12.91 10.49
C GLY A 256 9.49 -12.00 9.42
N ASN A 257 8.31 -11.43 9.69
CA ASN A 257 7.68 -10.40 8.88
C ASN A 257 7.23 -9.19 9.71
N MET A 258 8.19 -8.59 10.43
CA MET A 258 7.95 -7.45 11.31
C MET A 258 7.32 -6.26 10.58
N GLY A 259 7.60 -6.06 9.29
CA GLY A 259 6.99 -4.96 8.58
C GLY A 259 5.54 -5.21 8.12
N LYS A 260 5.08 -6.46 7.94
CA LYS A 260 3.63 -6.75 7.80
C LYS A 260 2.89 -6.44 9.12
N MET A 261 3.48 -6.83 10.26
CA MET A 261 2.95 -6.49 11.58
C MET A 261 2.86 -4.97 11.78
N LEU A 262 3.97 -4.25 11.59
CA LEU A 262 4.02 -2.81 11.78
C LEU A 262 3.14 -2.06 10.79
N LEU A 263 3.06 -2.51 9.53
CA LEU A 263 2.15 -1.94 8.54
C LEU A 263 0.70 -1.99 9.04
N SER A 264 0.25 -3.16 9.50
CA SER A 264 -1.10 -3.31 10.08
C SER A 264 -1.30 -2.41 11.30
N LEU A 265 -0.39 -2.42 12.27
CA LEU A 265 -0.54 -1.63 13.49
C LEU A 265 -0.57 -0.12 13.22
N VAL A 266 0.33 0.37 12.37
CA VAL A 266 0.39 1.78 11.97
C VAL A 266 -0.89 2.16 11.23
N SER A 267 -1.34 1.34 10.26
CA SER A 267 -2.59 1.60 9.52
C SER A 267 -3.78 1.68 10.47
N ILE A 268 -4.03 0.63 11.26
CA ILE A 268 -5.14 0.57 12.22
C ILE A 268 -5.13 1.79 13.15
N SER A 269 -3.95 2.16 13.67
CA SER A 269 -3.81 3.30 14.59
C SER A 269 -4.19 4.63 13.92
N PHE A 270 -3.67 4.90 12.72
CA PHE A 270 -4.00 6.13 11.98
C PHE A 270 -5.44 6.14 11.49
N ASP A 271 -5.99 5.00 11.09
CA ASP A 271 -7.37 4.88 10.67
C ASP A 271 -8.33 5.17 11.82
N ILE A 272 -8.03 4.69 13.04
CA ILE A 272 -8.76 5.08 14.26
C ILE A 272 -8.69 6.60 14.47
N ILE A 273 -7.51 7.21 14.34
CA ILE A 273 -7.37 8.67 14.46
C ILE A 273 -8.26 9.38 13.42
N PHE A 274 -8.24 8.94 12.17
CA PHE A 274 -9.03 9.53 11.09
C PHE A 274 -10.55 9.34 11.31
N MET A 275 -10.97 8.17 11.78
CA MET A 275 -12.36 7.91 12.14
C MET A 275 -12.80 8.79 13.31
N CYS A 276 -11.98 8.94 14.35
CA CYS A 276 -12.24 9.87 15.45
C CYS A 276 -12.33 11.32 14.97
N GLN A 277 -11.42 11.76 14.09
CA GLN A 277 -11.47 13.09 13.48
C GLN A 277 -12.76 13.31 12.68
N ARG A 278 -13.25 12.29 11.97
CA ARG A 278 -14.44 12.38 11.12
C ARG A 278 -15.75 12.32 11.91
N PHE A 279 -15.88 11.37 12.82
CA PHE A 279 -17.15 11.03 13.46
C PHE A 279 -17.33 11.67 14.84
N VAL A 280 -16.23 11.96 15.54
CA VAL A 280 -16.28 12.49 16.91
C VAL A 280 -15.91 13.98 16.95
N LEU A 281 -14.75 14.36 16.39
CA LEU A 281 -14.22 15.72 16.54
C LEU A 281 -14.78 16.72 15.52
N TYR A 282 -14.88 16.32 14.25
CA TYR A 282 -15.32 17.19 13.14
C TYR A 282 -16.51 16.58 12.37
N PRO A 283 -17.63 16.23 13.04
CA PRO A 283 -18.82 15.77 12.35
C PRO A 283 -19.31 16.87 11.41
N ASN A 284 -19.67 16.49 10.18
CA ASN A 284 -20.32 17.41 9.27
C ASN A 284 -21.62 17.91 9.94
N LYS A 285 -21.68 19.19 10.32
CA LYS A 285 -22.96 19.83 10.60
C LYS A 285 -23.79 19.67 9.34
N LYS A 286 -24.90 18.91 9.40
CA LYS A 286 -25.90 18.95 8.33
C LYS A 286 -26.21 20.44 8.16
N ALA A 287 -26.06 20.96 6.94
CA ALA A 287 -26.57 22.28 6.65
C ALA A 287 -28.05 22.23 7.00
N GLU A 288 -28.44 22.86 8.11
CA GLU A 288 -29.82 23.21 8.35
C GLU A 288 -30.19 24.09 7.17
N VAL A 289 -30.98 23.54 6.25
CA VAL A 289 -31.69 24.35 5.28
C VAL A 289 -32.59 25.25 6.11
N SER A 290 -32.16 26.49 6.33
CA SER A 290 -33.00 27.50 6.95
C SER A 290 -34.24 27.64 6.06
N PRO A 291 -35.46 27.48 6.58
CA PRO A 291 -36.69 27.63 5.80
C PRO A 291 -36.86 29.02 5.18
N LYS A 292 -36.04 30.00 5.57
CA LYS A 292 -36.17 31.40 5.17
C LYS A 292 -35.81 31.71 3.71
N LEU A 293 -35.26 30.78 2.95
CA LEU A 293 -34.92 31.02 1.53
C LEU A 293 -36.00 30.57 0.53
N ILE A 294 -37.11 29.98 1.00
CA ILE A 294 -38.20 29.54 0.11
C ILE A 294 -39.25 30.65 -0.10
N GLU A 295 -39.40 31.62 0.80
CA GLU A 295 -40.37 32.71 0.62
C GLU A 295 -39.93 33.77 -0.41
N GLU A 296 -38.62 34.01 -0.58
CA GLU A 296 -38.12 35.05 -1.51
C GLU A 296 -38.19 34.65 -2.99
N THR A 297 -38.46 33.38 -3.32
CA THR A 297 -38.51 32.93 -4.74
C THR A 297 -39.92 33.00 -5.35
N THR A 298 -40.90 33.56 -4.64
CA THR A 298 -42.32 33.59 -5.04
C THR A 298 -42.85 35.00 -5.35
N GLU A 299 -42.02 35.93 -5.81
CA GLU A 299 -42.50 37.18 -6.42
C GLU A 299 -42.57 37.03 -7.95
N PRO A 300 -43.74 37.27 -8.59
CA PRO A 300 -43.87 37.16 -10.03
C PRO A 300 -43.22 38.36 -10.73
N LEU A 301 -42.31 38.07 -11.66
CA LEU A 301 -41.69 39.05 -12.56
C LEU A 301 -42.77 39.77 -13.38
N VAL A 302 -42.92 41.07 -13.13
CA VAL A 302 -43.73 41.98 -13.94
C VAL A 302 -43.11 42.12 -15.33
N ASN A 303 -43.86 41.70 -16.36
CA ASN A 303 -43.50 41.87 -17.76
C ASN A 303 -43.37 43.35 -18.12
N THR A 304 -42.19 43.75 -18.60
CA THR A 304 -41.97 45.02 -19.28
C THR A 304 -42.07 44.79 -20.78
N SER A 305 -43.19 45.18 -21.37
CA SER A 305 -43.33 45.42 -22.81
C SER A 305 -44.41 46.47 -23.00
N ASP A 306 -44.02 47.71 -23.31
CA ASP A 306 -44.43 48.30 -24.59
C ASP A 306 -43.74 49.64 -24.87
N HIS A 307 -43.17 49.64 -26.07
CA HIS A 307 -42.61 50.76 -26.79
C HIS A 307 -43.76 51.69 -27.22
N LYS A 308 -43.66 53.01 -27.00
CA LYS A 308 -44.29 54.00 -27.90
C LYS A 308 -43.56 55.34 -27.87
N GLN A 309 -43.03 55.69 -29.03
CA GLN A 309 -42.57 57.01 -29.43
C GLN A 309 -43.76 57.99 -29.52
N SER A 310 -43.54 59.25 -29.15
CA SER A 310 -43.98 60.48 -29.83
C SER A 310 -43.40 61.67 -29.04
N GLU A 311 -42.34 62.30 -29.51
CA GLU A 311 -42.33 63.53 -30.34
C GLU A 311 -42.74 64.82 -29.63
N THR A 312 -41.80 65.76 -29.65
CA THR A 312 -41.89 67.15 -29.22
C THR A 312 -42.66 67.98 -30.26
N VAL A 313 -43.70 68.68 -29.80
CA VAL A 313 -44.09 70.10 -30.01
C VAL A 313 -45.57 70.25 -29.65
#